data_AF-A0A7U3Q5I1-F1
#
_entry.id   AF-A0A7U3Q5I1-F1
#
_cell.length_a   1.000
_cell.length_b   1.000
_cell.length_c   1.000
_cell.angle_alpha   90.00
_cell.angle_beta   90.00
_cell.angle_gamma   90.00
#
_symmetry.space_group_name_H-M   'P 1'
#
loop_
_entity.id
_entity.type
_entity.pdbx_description
1 polymer ?
#
loop_
_entity_poly.entity_id
_entity_poly.type
_entity_poly.pdbx_seq_one_letter_code
_entity_poly.pdbx_strand_id
1 'polypeptide(L)'
;MFRKDLITAEIQKLAEVLARIMGLKLEGKLEDAQKMFEEAMEKNFLLPIDVLENQDLSRFEIWLTSSDLPPEKLDSLSEFLYYELGVSEQRNKTIAPKLNLIYQYLSDKHKIVHLVNLHRQKTIQQYL
;
A
#
# COMPACT_ATOMS: atom_id res chain seq x y z
N MET A 1 -23.43 11.51 -7.83
CA MET A 1 -22.74 12.66 -7.20
C MET A 1 -22.17 12.22 -5.86
N PHE A 2 -22.99 12.01 -4.81
CA PHE A 2 -22.56 11.61 -3.46
C PHE A 2 -21.48 10.51 -3.32
N ARG A 3 -21.60 9.37 -4.01
CA ARG A 3 -20.62 8.27 -3.83
C ARG A 3 -19.21 8.61 -4.36
N LYS A 4 -19.12 9.37 -5.47
CA LYS A 4 -17.84 9.77 -6.05
C LYS A 4 -17.14 10.83 -5.19
N ASP A 5 -17.93 11.75 -4.63
CA ASP A 5 -17.41 12.81 -3.76
C ASP A 5 -16.86 12.23 -2.45
N LEU A 6 -17.54 11.21 -1.88
CA LEU A 6 -17.09 10.52 -0.68
C LEU A 6 -15.77 9.75 -0.89
N ILE A 7 -15.66 8.99 -1.99
CA ILE A 7 -14.41 8.29 -2.33
C ILE A 7 -13.29 9.31 -2.54
N THR A 8 -13.54 10.40 -3.25
CA THR A 8 -12.54 11.44 -3.51
C THR A 8 -12.03 12.06 -2.21
N ALA A 9 -12.91 12.38 -1.27
CA ALA A 9 -12.53 12.90 0.05
C ALA A 9 -11.71 11.87 0.86
N GLU A 10 -12.05 10.57 0.76
CA GLU A 10 -11.28 9.51 1.41
C GLU A 10 -9.87 9.38 0.82
N ILE A 11 -9.72 9.43 -0.51
CA ILE A 11 -8.41 9.39 -1.18
C ILE A 11 -7.57 10.63 -0.82
N GLN A 12 -8.19 11.82 -0.75
CA GLN A 12 -7.50 13.04 -0.30
C GLN A 12 -6.98 12.88 1.14
N LYS A 13 -7.80 12.34 2.04
CA LYS A 13 -7.39 12.08 3.42
C LYS A 13 -6.24 11.07 3.49
N LEU A 14 -6.26 10.02 2.66
CA LEU A 14 -5.16 9.05 2.57
C LEU A 14 -3.86 9.71 2.09
N ALA A 15 -3.93 10.58 1.08
CA ALA A 15 -2.78 11.32 0.59
C ALA A 15 -2.19 12.25 1.67
N GLU A 16 -3.04 12.93 2.45
CA GLU A 16 -2.59 13.75 3.59
C GLU A 16 -1.89 12.91 4.67
N VAL A 17 -2.43 11.73 4.98
CA VAL A 17 -1.81 10.80 5.94
C VAL A 17 -0.43 10.36 5.44
N LEU A 18 -0.33 9.96 4.17
CA LEU A 18 0.95 9.57 3.57
C LEU A 18 1.97 10.71 3.62
N ALA A 19 1.55 11.93 3.26
CA ALA A 19 2.41 13.11 3.30
C ALA A 19 2.94 13.39 4.72
N ARG A 20 2.12 13.19 5.76
CA ARG A 20 2.55 13.32 7.16
C ARG A 20 3.56 12.24 7.55
N ILE A 21 3.33 10.99 7.15
CA ILE A 21 4.29 9.90 7.38
C ILE A 21 5.63 10.23 6.73
N MET A 22 5.62 10.71 5.48
CA MET A 22 6.84 11.12 4.76
C MET A 22 7.54 12.30 5.45
N GLY A 23 6.79 13.30 5.93
CA GLY A 23 7.35 14.40 6.71
C GLY A 23 8.06 13.93 7.99
N LEU A 24 7.44 13.02 8.74
CA LEU A 24 8.04 12.42 9.94
C LEU A 24 9.32 11.64 9.63
N LYS A 25 9.36 10.87 8.53
CA LYS A 25 10.57 10.17 8.08
C LYS A 25 11.70 11.15 7.76
N LEU A 26 11.40 12.26 7.07
CA LEU A 26 12.39 13.30 6.75
C LEU A 26 12.92 14.02 8.01
N GLU A 27 12.08 14.18 9.03
CA GLU A 27 12.46 14.74 10.33
C GLU A 27 13.24 13.74 11.22
N GLY A 28 13.45 12.50 10.76
CA GLY A 28 14.11 11.44 11.53
C GLY A 28 13.23 10.82 12.65
N LYS A 29 11.94 11.16 12.70
CA LYS A 29 10.97 10.63 13.67
C LYS A 29 10.40 9.28 13.20
N LEU A 30 11.28 8.29 13.07
CA LEU A 30 10.96 7.01 12.45
C LEU A 30 9.91 6.21 13.24
N GLU A 31 9.94 6.25 14.57
CA GLU A 31 8.95 5.56 15.40
C GLU A 31 7.54 6.14 15.23
N ASP A 32 7.41 7.46 15.16
CA ASP A 32 6.12 8.13 14.96
C ASP A 32 5.59 7.88 13.55
N ALA A 33 6.48 7.90 12.55
CA ALA A 33 6.15 7.54 11.17
C ALA A 33 5.64 6.10 11.09
N GLN A 34 6.31 5.16 11.78
CA GLN A 34 5.93 3.75 11.81
C GLN A 34 4.57 3.54 12.49
N LYS A 35 4.33 4.16 13.66
CA LYS A 35 3.03 4.09 14.34
C LYS A 35 1.90 4.61 13.44
N MET A 36 2.11 5.74 12.77
CA MET A 36 1.11 6.31 11.88
C MET A 36 0.87 5.44 10.64
N PHE A 37 1.91 4.78 10.12
CA PHE A 37 1.79 3.79 9.06
C PHE A 37 0.95 2.58 9.50
N GLU A 38 1.26 1.99 10.66
CA GLU A 38 0.52 0.84 11.18
C GLU A 38 -0.94 1.19 11.44
N GLU A 39 -1.21 2.35 12.05
CA GLU A 39 -2.57 2.85 12.24
C GLU A 39 -3.32 3.02 10.91
N ALA A 40 -2.64 3.49 9.86
CA ALA A 40 -3.25 3.63 8.55
C ALA A 40 -3.61 2.26 7.93
N MET A 41 -2.74 1.25 8.06
CA MET A 41 -3.02 -0.10 7.59
C MET A 41 -4.27 -0.66 8.26
N GLU A 42 -4.36 -0.59 9.58
CA GLU A 42 -5.47 -1.18 10.33
C GLU A 42 -6.76 -0.38 10.18
N LYS A 43 -6.72 0.95 10.36
CA LYS A 43 -7.95 1.76 10.42
C LYS A 43 -8.44 2.19 9.05
N ASN A 44 -7.53 2.54 8.15
CA ASN A 44 -7.92 3.01 6.83
C ASN A 44 -8.08 1.83 5.87
N PHE A 45 -7.11 0.93 5.78
CA PHE A 45 -7.15 -0.16 4.80
C PHE A 45 -7.78 -1.44 5.33
N LEU A 46 -8.10 -1.53 6.62
CA LEU A 46 -8.59 -2.77 7.24
C LEU A 46 -7.63 -3.94 6.97
N LEU A 47 -6.33 -3.64 6.91
CA LEU A 47 -5.23 -4.56 6.71
C LEU A 47 -4.55 -4.79 8.06
N PRO A 48 -4.75 -5.97 8.69
CA PRO A 48 -4.05 -6.30 9.92
C PRO A 48 -2.54 -6.34 9.72
N ILE A 49 -1.78 -5.80 10.68
CA ILE A 49 -0.31 -5.77 10.60
C ILE A 49 0.28 -7.18 10.56
N ASP A 50 -0.32 -8.14 11.27
CA ASP A 50 0.14 -9.53 11.25
C ASP A 50 -0.02 -10.22 9.88
N VAL A 51 -0.96 -9.74 9.06
CA VAL A 51 -1.14 -10.16 7.65
C VAL A 51 -0.10 -9.46 6.76
N LEU A 52 0.15 -8.17 6.97
CA LEU A 52 1.15 -7.40 6.21
C LEU A 52 2.58 -7.88 6.48
N GLU A 53 2.93 -8.17 7.73
CA GLU A 53 4.27 -8.63 8.12
C GLU A 53 4.46 -10.13 7.92
N ASN A 54 3.40 -10.87 7.58
CA ASN A 54 3.50 -12.30 7.39
C ASN A 54 4.44 -12.67 6.24
N GLN A 55 5.29 -13.66 6.46
CA GLN A 55 6.16 -14.22 5.43
C GLN A 55 5.38 -15.13 4.47
N ASP A 56 4.27 -15.71 4.94
CA ASP A 56 3.36 -16.47 4.09
C ASP A 56 2.50 -15.52 3.25
N LEU A 57 2.88 -15.37 1.98
CA LEU A 57 2.22 -14.51 1.01
C LEU A 57 0.74 -14.90 0.80
N SER A 58 0.38 -16.16 0.96
CA SER A 58 -1.00 -16.63 0.75
C SER A 58 -1.98 -15.98 1.72
N ARG A 59 -1.55 -15.60 2.93
CA ARG A 59 -2.41 -14.85 3.87
C ARG A 59 -2.78 -13.48 3.33
N PHE A 60 -1.80 -12.80 2.72
CA PHE A 60 -2.04 -11.49 2.11
C PHE A 60 -2.91 -11.63 0.86
N GLU A 61 -2.73 -12.67 0.06
CA GLU A 61 -3.57 -12.95 -1.11
C GLU A 61 -5.03 -13.21 -0.73
N ILE A 62 -5.27 -14.00 0.33
CA ILE A 62 -6.61 -14.23 0.89
C ILE A 62 -7.22 -12.92 1.38
N TRP A 63 -6.47 -12.10 2.11
CA TRP A 63 -6.93 -10.78 2.51
C TRP A 63 -7.27 -9.91 1.30
N LEU A 64 -6.40 -9.81 0.31
CA LEU A 64 -6.60 -8.96 -0.87
C LEU A 64 -7.85 -9.35 -1.66
N THR A 65 -8.06 -10.65 -1.85
CA THR A 65 -9.20 -11.20 -2.61
C THR A 65 -10.52 -11.14 -1.83
N SER A 66 -10.48 -11.16 -0.50
CA SER A 66 -11.65 -11.00 0.37
C SER A 66 -11.92 -9.54 0.77
N SER A 67 -10.96 -8.64 0.53
CA SER A 67 -11.13 -7.22 0.81
C SER A 67 -12.13 -6.59 -0.15
N ASP A 68 -13.12 -5.89 0.39
CA ASP A 68 -14.09 -5.11 -0.38
C ASP A 68 -13.57 -3.68 -0.68
N LEU A 69 -12.24 -3.53 -0.73
CA LEU A 69 -11.61 -2.23 -0.96
C LEU A 69 -11.85 -1.78 -2.41
N PRO A 70 -12.32 -0.53 -2.61
CA PRO A 70 -12.46 0.01 -3.95
C PRO A 70 -11.08 0.19 -4.61
N PRO A 71 -11.01 0.14 -5.95
CA PRO A 71 -9.74 0.18 -6.68
C PRO A 71 -8.89 1.40 -6.36
N GLU A 72 -9.50 2.57 -6.18
CA GLU A 72 -8.82 3.83 -5.84
C GLU A 72 -8.09 3.75 -4.48
N LYS A 73 -8.66 2.97 -3.56
CA LYS A 73 -8.10 2.77 -2.23
C LYS A 73 -7.01 1.71 -2.23
N LEU A 74 -7.13 0.67 -3.06
CA LEU A 74 -6.05 -0.28 -3.33
C LEU A 74 -4.86 0.40 -4.02
N ASP A 75 -5.13 1.32 -4.95
CA ASP A 75 -4.09 2.15 -5.58
C ASP A 75 -3.38 3.00 -4.54
N SER A 76 -4.13 3.65 -3.64
CA SER A 76 -3.56 4.39 -2.50
C SER A 76 -2.73 3.48 -1.58
N LEU A 77 -3.21 2.29 -1.23
CA LEU A 77 -2.43 1.32 -0.43
C LEU A 77 -1.10 0.98 -1.13
N SER A 78 -1.11 0.84 -2.45
CA SER A 78 0.11 0.55 -3.22
C SER A 78 1.17 1.65 -3.05
N GLU A 79 0.76 2.91 -2.96
CA GLU A 79 1.68 4.03 -2.68
C GLU A 79 2.30 3.90 -1.29
N PHE A 80 1.49 3.62 -0.26
CA PHE A 80 1.98 3.43 1.11
C PHE A 80 3.03 2.32 1.16
N LEU A 81 2.76 1.17 0.55
CA LEU A 81 3.69 0.05 0.52
C LEU A 81 4.93 0.34 -0.34
N TYR A 82 4.79 1.10 -1.43
CA TYR A 82 5.94 1.47 -2.26
C TYR A 82 6.98 2.29 -1.47
N TYR A 83 6.53 3.20 -0.59
CA TYR A 83 7.43 3.99 0.26
C TYR A 83 8.03 3.23 1.46
N GLU A 84 7.67 1.96 1.62
CA GLU A 84 8.35 1.05 2.55
C GLU A 84 9.52 0.31 1.88
N LEU A 85 9.60 0.33 0.55
CA LEU A 85 10.74 -0.20 -0.19
C LEU A 85 11.98 0.67 -0.01
N GLY A 86 13.15 0.05 -0.07
CA GLY A 86 14.45 0.71 0.10
C GLY A 86 14.86 0.98 1.54
N VAL A 87 13.97 0.75 2.52
CA VAL A 87 14.27 0.95 3.95
C VAL A 87 15.27 -0.10 4.46
N SER A 88 15.06 -1.37 4.11
CA SER A 88 15.99 -2.45 4.41
C SER A 88 15.75 -3.65 3.50
N GLU A 89 16.74 -4.53 3.35
CA GLU A 89 16.59 -5.75 2.55
C GLU A 89 15.46 -6.65 3.07
N GLN A 90 15.33 -6.77 4.40
CA GLN A 90 14.27 -7.55 5.02
C GLN A 90 12.89 -6.94 4.75
N ARG A 91 12.77 -5.61 4.84
CA ARG A 91 11.51 -4.90 4.52
C ARG A 91 11.13 -5.11 3.05
N ASN A 92 12.12 -5.03 2.15
CA ASN A 92 11.91 -5.24 0.73
C ASN A 92 11.35 -6.65 0.45
N LYS A 93 11.95 -7.70 1.05
CA LYS A 93 11.46 -9.08 0.91
C LYS A 93 10.03 -9.26 1.41
N THR A 94 9.63 -8.57 2.46
CA THR A 94 8.26 -8.64 2.99
C THR A 94 7.26 -7.88 2.12
N ILE A 95 7.62 -6.70 1.63
CA ILE A 95 6.68 -5.76 0.98
C ILE A 95 6.60 -5.96 -0.53
N ALA A 96 7.72 -6.23 -1.21
CA ALA A 96 7.77 -6.35 -2.67
C ALA A 96 6.78 -7.38 -3.25
N PRO A 97 6.66 -8.62 -2.70
CA PRO A 97 5.71 -9.60 -3.21
C PRO A 97 4.26 -9.16 -3.04
N LYS A 98 3.93 -8.52 -1.90
CA LYS A 98 2.57 -8.03 -1.58
C LYS A 98 2.17 -6.88 -2.49
N LEU A 99 3.08 -5.94 -2.71
CA LEU A 99 2.88 -4.84 -3.64
C LEU A 99 2.69 -5.36 -5.07
N ASN A 100 3.45 -6.37 -5.48
CA ASN A 100 3.26 -7.01 -6.78
C ASN A 100 1.86 -7.65 -6.92
N LEU A 101 1.35 -8.32 -5.88
CA LEU A 101 -0.02 -8.86 -5.87
C LEU A 101 -1.09 -7.77 -6.02
N ILE A 102 -0.93 -6.63 -5.33
CA ILE A 102 -1.87 -5.50 -5.48
C ILE A 102 -1.88 -5.02 -6.94
N TYR A 103 -0.70 -4.84 -7.56
CA TYR A 103 -0.62 -4.39 -8.94
C TYR A 103 -1.21 -5.40 -9.94
N GLN A 104 -0.98 -6.70 -9.73
CA GLN A 104 -1.62 -7.75 -10.53
C GLN A 104 -3.13 -7.70 -10.37
N TYR A 105 -3.63 -7.59 -9.14
CA TYR A 105 -5.06 -7.51 -8.85
C TYR A 105 -5.74 -6.29 -9.50
N LEU A 106 -5.11 -5.10 -9.41
CA LEU A 106 -5.60 -3.87 -10.05
C LEU A 106 -5.60 -3.97 -11.58
N SER A 107 -4.55 -4.56 -12.16
CA SER A 107 -4.45 -4.80 -13.60
C SER A 107 -5.52 -5.77 -14.08
N ASP A 108 -5.64 -6.93 -13.43
CA ASP A 108 -6.48 -8.03 -13.90
C ASP A 108 -7.97 -7.75 -13.68
N LYS A 109 -8.35 -7.21 -12.52
CA LYS A 109 -9.76 -6.98 -12.19
C LYS A 109 -10.29 -5.62 -12.64
N HIS A 110 -9.44 -4.58 -12.64
CA HIS A 110 -9.91 -3.21 -12.88
C HIS A 110 -9.39 -2.62 -14.19
N LYS A 111 -8.53 -3.35 -14.94
CA LYS A 111 -7.86 -2.87 -16.16
C LYS A 111 -7.11 -1.55 -15.92
N ILE A 112 -6.74 -1.29 -14.68
CA ILE A 112 -5.96 -0.12 -14.30
C ILE A 112 -4.50 -0.45 -14.59
N VAL A 113 -4.09 -0.21 -15.83
CA VAL A 113 -2.69 -0.23 -16.22
C VAL A 113 -2.17 1.20 -16.11
N HIS A 114 -1.86 1.65 -14.89
CA HIS A 114 -1.11 2.90 -14.74
C HIS A 114 0.27 2.70 -15.37
N LEU A 115 0.66 3.55 -16.33
CA LEU A 115 2.03 3.61 -16.87
C LEU A 115 3.10 3.68 -15.75
N VAL A 116 2.73 4.26 -14.61
CA VAL A 116 3.53 4.31 -13.38
C VAL A 116 3.76 2.90 -12.79
N ASN A 117 2.76 2.02 -12.80
CA ASN A 117 2.86 0.65 -12.27
C ASN A 117 3.85 -0.19 -13.08
N LEU A 118 3.98 0.06 -14.38
CA LEU A 118 4.92 -0.68 -15.23
C LEU A 118 6.39 -0.32 -14.95
N HIS A 119 6.67 0.95 -14.60
CA HIS A 119 7.99 1.36 -14.15
C HIS A 119 8.27 0.86 -12.73
N ARG A 120 7.30 0.97 -11.82
CA ARG A 120 7.44 0.49 -10.44
C ARG A 120 7.54 -1.03 -10.35
N GLN A 121 6.85 -1.79 -11.20
CA GLN A 121 7.03 -3.24 -11.31
C GLN A 121 8.45 -3.61 -11.71
N LYS A 122 9.11 -2.86 -12.60
CA LYS A 122 10.53 -3.09 -12.93
C LYS A 122 11.44 -2.83 -11.74
N THR A 123 11.15 -1.82 -10.93
CA THR A 123 11.87 -1.56 -9.67
C THR A 123 11.63 -2.66 -8.64
N ILE A 124 10.39 -3.15 -8.53
CA ILE A 124 10.03 -4.24 -7.59
C ILE A 124 10.70 -5.56 -7.98
N GLN A 125 10.85 -5.85 -9.27
CA GLN A 125 11.57 -7.04 -9.74
C GLN A 125 13.04 -7.10 -9.28
N GLN A 126 13.64 -5.97 -8.88
CA GLN A 126 15.01 -5.97 -8.33
C GLN A 126 15.07 -6.50 -6.88
N TYR A 127 13.92 -6.64 -6.23
CA TYR A 127 13.79 -7.07 -4.84
C TYR A 127 13.11 -8.44 -4.67
N LEU A 128 12.62 -9.03 -5.76
CA LEU A 128 12.04 -10.39 -5.83
C LEU A 128 13.11 -11.39 -6.28
#